data_AF-A0A4Z2HNP4-F1
#
_entry.id   AF-A0A4Z2HNP4-F1
#
_cell.length_a   1.000
_cell.length_b   1.000
_cell.length_c   1.000
_cell.angle_alpha   90.00
_cell.angle_beta   90.00
_cell.angle_gamma   90.00
#
_symmetry.space_group_name_H-M   'P 1'
#
loop_
_entity.id
_entity.type
_entity.pdbx_description
1 polymer ?
#
loop_
_entity_poly.entity_id
_entity_poly.type
_entity_poly.pdbx_seq_one_letter_code
_entity_poly.pdbx_strand_id
1 'polypeptide(L)'
;MGSLIIREVVNELLTKGLDSAKVLLLAGSSAGGTGVLVNVDHVAEQLDSLGHRGVRVRGLADSGWFLDNKQHTFTDCLDTISCAPTEAIKRGVRYWGGLVPDSCRRAHLGEEWRCFFGYNVFPTLKSPVFVVQWLFDEAQLTLDNIHLTGRPVNEGHDWMDIQVKGTSLPRALHCWDRSLQDQIHSNGSNRHRHRHHHHHQHHHHKHRTPPARGCPLHLIDSCPWPHCNPSCPTIRDQLTGQEMSVIQFLKHMGFDVQKMAQQQGMDPNKLLGMLNNGS
;
A
#
# COMPACT_ATOMS: atom_id res chain seq x y z
N MET A 1 -19.58 1.62 -9.96
CA MET A 1 -20.30 0.86 -8.90
C MET A 1 -19.37 0.01 -8.01
N GLY A 2 -18.05 0.25 -7.96
CA GLY A 2 -17.12 -0.64 -7.23
C GLY A 2 -17.48 -0.85 -5.75
N SER A 3 -17.70 0.23 -5.00
CA SER A 3 -18.09 0.15 -3.58
C SER A 3 -19.42 -0.57 -3.35
N LEU A 4 -20.38 -0.46 -4.29
CA LEU A 4 -21.65 -1.17 -4.20
C LEU A 4 -21.47 -2.67 -4.44
N ILE A 5 -20.60 -3.05 -5.38
CA ILE A 5 -20.27 -4.46 -5.60
C ILE A 5 -19.68 -5.08 -4.33
N ILE A 6 -18.72 -4.41 -3.68
CA ILE A 6 -18.15 -4.87 -2.41
C ILE A 6 -19.24 -5.06 -1.35
N ARG A 7 -20.15 -4.08 -1.21
CA ARG A 7 -21.27 -4.14 -0.27
C ARG A 7 -22.15 -5.37 -0.49
N GLU A 8 -22.53 -5.63 -1.75
CA GLU A 8 -23.41 -6.75 -2.07
C GLU A 8 -22.71 -8.12 -1.95
N VAL A 9 -21.40 -8.20 -2.27
CA VAL A 9 -20.62 -9.41 -2.02
C VAL A 9 -20.56 -9.72 -0.52
N VAL A 10 -20.37 -8.71 0.34
CA VAL A 10 -20.42 -8.90 1.80
C VAL A 10 -21.80 -9.40 2.24
N ASN A 11 -22.89 -8.81 1.72
CA ASN A 11 -24.25 -9.26 2.02
C ASN A 11 -24.47 -10.73 1.63
N GLU A 12 -24.01 -11.15 0.46
CA GLU A 12 -24.17 -12.52 0.01
C GLU A 12 -23.33 -13.48 0.87
N LEU A 13 -22.08 -13.12 1.20
CA LEU A 13 -21.18 -13.96 2.00
C LEU A 13 -21.65 -14.14 3.45
N LEU A 14 -22.42 -13.20 4.01
CA LEU A 14 -23.06 -13.38 5.33
C LEU A 14 -23.96 -14.63 5.37
N THR A 15 -24.64 -14.95 4.27
CA THR A 15 -25.46 -16.16 4.16
C THR A 15 -24.63 -17.44 3.96
N LYS A 16 -23.32 -17.29 3.72
CA LYS A 16 -22.37 -18.36 3.41
C LYS A 16 -21.31 -18.55 4.52
N GLY A 17 -21.59 -18.06 5.73
CA GLY A 17 -20.76 -18.28 6.92
C GLY A 17 -19.87 -17.11 7.35
N LEU A 18 -19.89 -15.98 6.63
CA LEU A 18 -19.14 -14.79 7.04
C LEU A 18 -19.63 -14.22 8.38
N ASP A 19 -20.91 -14.43 8.72
CA ASP A 19 -21.52 -14.05 10.00
C ASP A 19 -20.80 -14.67 11.22
N SER A 20 -20.21 -15.85 11.04
CA SER A 20 -19.46 -16.58 12.06
C SER A 20 -17.94 -16.34 12.03
N ALA A 21 -17.45 -15.53 11.09
CA ALA A 21 -16.02 -15.30 10.90
C ALA A 21 -15.40 -14.52 12.08
N LYS A 22 -14.18 -14.89 12.47
CA LYS A 22 -13.41 -14.13 13.47
C LYS A 22 -12.72 -12.90 12.90
N VAL A 23 -12.34 -12.98 11.63
CA VAL A 23 -11.61 -11.95 10.88
C VAL A 23 -12.11 -11.96 9.45
N LEU A 24 -12.39 -10.79 8.89
CA LEU A 24 -12.54 -10.54 7.46
C LEU A 24 -11.33 -9.73 7.02
N LEU A 25 -10.50 -10.29 6.14
CA LEU A 25 -9.38 -9.57 5.52
C LEU A 25 -9.79 -9.13 4.12
N LEU A 26 -10.00 -7.84 3.91
CA LEU A 26 -10.22 -7.24 2.60
C LEU A 26 -8.85 -6.99 1.94
N ALA A 27 -8.54 -7.75 0.90
CA ALA A 27 -7.26 -7.66 0.19
C ALA A 27 -7.47 -7.24 -1.27
N GLY A 28 -6.48 -6.57 -1.85
CA GLY A 28 -6.50 -6.19 -3.25
C GLY A 28 -5.15 -5.64 -3.71
N SER A 29 -4.88 -5.80 -5.02
CA SER A 29 -3.64 -5.39 -5.68
C SER A 29 -3.90 -4.26 -6.70
N SER A 30 -2.92 -3.40 -6.94
CA SER A 30 -3.02 -2.27 -7.87
C SER A 30 -4.21 -1.36 -7.54
N ALA A 31 -5.09 -1.06 -8.50
CA ALA A 31 -6.35 -0.35 -8.26
C ALA A 31 -7.24 -1.01 -7.18
N GLY A 32 -7.16 -2.34 -7.03
CA GLY A 32 -7.80 -3.07 -5.94
C GLY A 32 -7.21 -2.74 -4.58
N GLY A 33 -5.90 -2.50 -4.48
CA GLY A 33 -5.24 -2.04 -3.25
C GLY A 33 -5.69 -0.65 -2.82
N THR A 34 -5.81 0.28 -3.75
CA THR A 34 -6.49 1.57 -3.49
C THR A 34 -7.95 1.36 -3.10
N GLY A 35 -8.62 0.40 -3.74
CA GLY A 35 -9.97 -0.04 -3.40
C GLY A 35 -10.11 -0.51 -1.95
N VAL A 36 -9.14 -1.24 -1.41
CA VAL A 36 -9.10 -1.63 0.02
C VAL A 36 -9.08 -0.37 0.89
N LEU A 37 -8.19 0.58 0.60
CA LEU A 37 -8.04 1.80 1.41
C LEU A 37 -9.34 2.62 1.46
N VAL A 38 -10.07 2.74 0.35
CA VAL A 38 -11.30 3.54 0.30
C VAL A 38 -12.57 2.78 0.71
N ASN A 39 -12.51 1.46 0.95
CA ASN A 39 -13.68 0.65 1.32
C ASN A 39 -13.57 -0.12 2.64
N VAL A 40 -12.37 -0.29 3.23
CA VAL A 40 -12.20 -1.14 4.43
C VAL A 40 -13.07 -0.69 5.61
N ASP A 41 -13.18 0.62 5.85
CA ASP A 41 -14.02 1.17 6.91
C ASP A 41 -15.51 1.06 6.57
N HIS A 42 -15.90 1.18 5.30
CA HIS A 42 -17.29 0.98 4.87
C HIS A 42 -17.74 -0.47 5.11
N VAL A 43 -16.87 -1.45 4.87
CA VAL A 43 -17.15 -2.87 5.17
C VAL A 43 -17.29 -3.09 6.68
N ALA A 44 -16.41 -2.48 7.48
CA ALA A 44 -16.49 -2.55 8.95
C ALA A 44 -17.81 -1.95 9.47
N GLU A 45 -18.20 -0.78 8.97
CA GLU A 45 -19.44 -0.09 9.33
C GLU A 45 -20.68 -0.85 8.87
N GLN A 46 -20.65 -1.47 7.68
CA GLN A 46 -21.71 -2.34 7.19
C GLN A 46 -21.94 -3.51 8.14
N LEU A 47 -20.89 -4.27 8.50
CA LEU A 47 -21.02 -5.42 9.40
C LEU A 47 -21.51 -5.01 10.80
N ASP A 48 -21.02 -3.88 11.34
CA ASP A 48 -21.51 -3.35 12.61
C ASP A 48 -23.02 -2.99 12.54
N SER A 49 -23.45 -2.31 11.47
CA SER A 49 -24.85 -1.92 11.26
C SER A 49 -25.81 -3.11 11.14
N LEU A 50 -25.32 -4.24 10.61
CA LEU A 50 -26.06 -5.49 10.48
C LEU A 50 -25.98 -6.37 11.73
N GLY A 51 -25.29 -5.93 12.79
CA GLY A 51 -25.18 -6.65 14.07
C GLY A 51 -24.04 -7.66 14.15
N HIS A 52 -23.17 -7.76 13.15
CA HIS A 52 -22.04 -8.70 13.08
C HIS A 52 -20.77 -8.16 13.77
N ARG A 53 -20.91 -7.61 14.98
CA ARG A 53 -19.81 -6.98 15.76
C ARG A 53 -18.67 -7.93 16.16
N GLY A 54 -18.89 -9.24 16.06
CA GLY A 54 -17.86 -10.25 16.32
C GLY A 54 -16.82 -10.39 15.21
N VAL A 55 -17.15 -9.95 13.98
CA VAL A 55 -16.28 -10.05 12.82
C VAL A 55 -15.31 -8.87 12.80
N ARG A 56 -14.00 -9.14 12.92
CA ARG A 56 -12.99 -8.08 12.87
C ARG A 56 -12.54 -7.83 11.44
N VAL A 57 -12.84 -6.63 10.92
CA VAL A 57 -12.42 -6.23 9.57
C VAL A 57 -10.99 -5.67 9.58
N ARG A 58 -10.20 -6.07 8.58
CA ARG A 58 -8.83 -5.60 8.33
C ARG A 58 -8.59 -5.43 6.84
N GLY A 59 -7.63 -4.60 6.46
CA GLY A 59 -7.23 -4.41 5.07
C GLY A 59 -5.82 -4.93 4.76
N LEU A 60 -5.60 -5.38 3.53
CA LEU A 60 -4.29 -5.57 2.92
C LEU A 60 -4.28 -4.86 1.57
N ALA A 61 -3.58 -3.73 1.50
CA ALA A 61 -3.44 -2.95 0.27
C ALA A 61 -2.08 -3.26 -0.36
N ASP A 62 -2.09 -3.98 -1.47
CA ASP A 62 -0.91 -4.29 -2.27
C ASP A 62 -0.84 -3.36 -3.48
N SER A 63 0.31 -2.71 -3.66
CA SER A 63 0.65 -1.88 -4.83
C SER A 63 -0.43 -0.84 -5.17
N GLY A 64 -1.13 -0.36 -4.13
CA GLY A 64 -2.25 0.58 -4.21
C GLY A 64 -1.97 1.93 -3.55
N TRP A 65 -0.71 2.18 -3.17
CA TRP A 65 -0.24 3.39 -2.53
C TRP A 65 0.48 4.28 -3.54
N PHE A 66 -0.28 5.12 -4.22
CA PHE A 66 0.23 6.08 -5.21
C PHE A 66 0.58 7.42 -4.58
N LEU A 67 1.42 8.17 -5.30
CA LEU A 67 1.81 9.55 -5.01
C LEU A 67 1.17 10.50 -6.03
N ASP A 68 0.78 11.68 -5.57
CA ASP A 68 0.26 12.79 -6.39
C ASP A 68 1.38 13.77 -6.79
N ASN A 69 2.57 13.22 -7.05
CA ASN A 69 3.74 13.98 -7.47
C ASN A 69 3.58 14.54 -8.89
N LYS A 70 4.49 15.46 -9.23
CA LYS A 70 4.62 15.94 -10.60
C LYS A 70 5.27 14.86 -11.45
N GLN A 71 4.74 14.67 -12.65
CA GLN A 71 5.34 13.80 -13.65
C GLN A 71 6.78 14.24 -13.96
N HIS A 72 7.62 13.28 -14.34
CA HIS A 72 8.98 13.55 -14.78
C HIS A 72 9.00 14.42 -16.04
N THR A 73 8.18 14.04 -17.02
CA THR A 73 7.95 14.80 -18.25
C THR A 73 6.47 15.11 -18.34
N PHE A 74 6.13 16.40 -18.44
CA PHE A 74 4.75 16.85 -18.57
C PHE A 74 4.09 16.28 -19.84
N THR A 75 2.87 15.78 -19.69
CA THR A 75 2.00 15.35 -20.78
C THR A 75 0.59 15.89 -20.60
N ASP A 76 -0.06 16.24 -21.72
CA ASP A 76 -1.47 16.56 -21.69
C ASP A 76 -2.28 15.30 -21.34
N CYS A 77 -3.23 15.43 -20.40
CA CYS A 77 -4.12 14.35 -19.98
C CYS A 77 -5.19 14.08 -21.06
N LEU A 78 -4.78 13.47 -22.17
CA LEU A 78 -5.63 13.06 -23.30
C LEU A 78 -5.89 11.56 -23.32
N ASP A 79 -4.96 10.76 -22.80
CA ASP A 79 -5.11 9.32 -22.63
C ASP A 79 -4.98 8.92 -21.15
N THR A 80 -5.49 7.75 -20.79
CA THR A 80 -5.55 7.27 -19.40
C THR A 80 -4.17 6.97 -18.81
N ILE A 81 -3.20 6.61 -19.66
CA ILE A 81 -1.91 6.05 -19.22
C ILE A 81 -0.90 7.18 -18.95
N SER A 82 -0.94 8.25 -19.75
CA SER A 82 -0.06 9.41 -19.64
C SER A 82 -0.65 10.54 -18.78
N CYS A 83 -1.88 10.40 -18.29
CA CYS A 83 -2.50 11.41 -17.46
C CYS A 83 -1.88 11.43 -16.05
N ALA A 84 -1.44 12.62 -15.61
CA ALA A 84 -0.90 12.80 -14.27
C ALA A 84 -1.85 12.25 -13.19
N PRO A 85 -1.34 11.57 -12.13
CA PRO A 85 -2.17 10.90 -11.12
C PRO A 85 -3.28 11.80 -10.56
N THR A 86 -2.93 13.03 -10.21
CA THR A 86 -3.86 14.02 -9.66
C THR A 86 -5.03 14.30 -10.60
N GLU A 87 -4.76 14.55 -11.88
CA GLU A 87 -5.78 14.92 -12.84
C GLU A 87 -6.65 13.72 -13.23
N ALA A 88 -6.03 12.53 -13.34
CA ALA A 88 -6.74 11.27 -13.58
C ALA A 88 -7.77 11.01 -12.48
N ILE A 89 -7.37 11.11 -11.20
CA ILE A 89 -8.26 10.87 -10.07
C ILE A 89 -9.32 11.98 -9.95
N LYS A 90 -8.97 13.26 -10.09
CA LYS A 90 -9.96 14.36 -10.05
C LYS A 90 -11.09 14.15 -11.07
N ARG A 91 -10.72 13.80 -12.31
CA ARG A 91 -11.69 13.50 -13.38
C ARG A 91 -12.47 12.23 -13.05
N GLY A 92 -11.78 11.17 -12.63
CA GLY A 92 -12.37 9.87 -12.30
C GLY A 92 -13.40 9.96 -11.18
N VAL A 93 -13.08 10.56 -10.04
CA VAL A 93 -13.99 10.69 -8.89
C VAL A 93 -15.27 11.41 -9.27
N ARG A 94 -15.17 12.49 -10.06
CA ARG A 94 -16.34 13.22 -10.55
C ARG A 94 -17.19 12.38 -11.51
N TYR A 95 -16.54 11.66 -12.43
CA TYR A 95 -17.21 10.83 -13.43
C TYR A 95 -17.88 9.60 -12.82
N TRP A 96 -17.24 8.96 -11.83
CA TRP A 96 -17.74 7.73 -11.21
C TRP A 96 -18.75 7.96 -10.08
N GLY A 97 -18.88 9.19 -9.59
CA GLY A 97 -19.53 9.45 -8.29
C GLY A 97 -18.79 8.71 -7.17
N GLY A 98 -17.46 8.79 -7.17
CA GLY A 98 -16.59 8.00 -6.31
C GLY A 98 -16.87 8.22 -4.83
N LEU A 99 -17.05 7.11 -4.09
CA LEU A 99 -17.20 7.14 -2.63
C LEU A 99 -15.84 7.02 -1.95
N VAL A 100 -15.66 7.76 -0.87
CA VAL A 100 -14.45 7.74 -0.02
C VAL A 100 -14.86 7.63 1.45
N PRO A 101 -13.97 7.20 2.36
CA PRO A 101 -14.29 7.14 3.79
C PRO A 101 -14.70 8.49 4.35
N ASP A 102 -15.73 8.51 5.20
CA ASP A 102 -16.28 9.74 5.79
C ASP A 102 -15.29 10.49 6.68
N SER A 103 -14.35 9.79 7.28
CA SER A 103 -13.23 10.38 8.03
C SER A 103 -12.31 11.17 7.10
N CYS A 104 -11.92 10.60 5.95
CA CYS A 104 -11.08 11.26 4.95
C CYS A 104 -11.80 12.40 4.25
N ARG A 105 -13.08 12.21 3.86
CA ARG A 105 -13.91 13.25 3.24
C ARG A 105 -13.94 14.52 4.09
N ARG A 106 -14.11 14.38 5.41
CA ARG A 106 -14.12 15.52 6.34
C ARG A 106 -12.76 16.19 6.50
N ALA A 107 -11.67 15.46 6.31
CA ALA A 107 -10.32 16.02 6.34
C ALA A 107 -9.98 16.82 5.07
N HIS A 108 -10.63 16.51 3.95
CA HIS A 108 -10.36 17.10 2.62
C HIS A 108 -11.63 17.60 1.93
N LEU A 109 -12.44 18.41 2.64
CA LEU A 109 -13.69 18.96 2.09
C LEU A 109 -13.43 19.76 0.79
N GLY A 110 -14.14 19.40 -0.28
CA GLY A 110 -13.98 19.99 -1.62
C GLY A 110 -12.77 19.47 -2.41
N GLU A 111 -11.94 18.63 -1.81
CA GLU A 111 -10.80 17.96 -2.45
C GLU A 111 -10.83 16.45 -2.16
N GLU A 112 -12.01 15.83 -2.20
CA GLU A 112 -12.23 14.43 -1.83
C GLU A 112 -11.40 13.44 -2.66
N TRP A 113 -10.97 13.85 -3.86
CA TRP A 113 -10.03 13.12 -4.71
C TRP A 113 -8.72 12.79 -3.98
N ARG A 114 -8.29 13.60 -2.99
CA ARG A 114 -7.10 13.33 -2.17
C ARG A 114 -7.17 12.00 -1.45
N CYS A 115 -8.39 11.54 -1.11
CA CYS A 115 -8.60 10.28 -0.41
C CYS A 115 -8.30 9.02 -1.24
N PHE A 116 -8.00 9.15 -2.52
CA PHE A 116 -7.51 8.04 -3.35
C PHE A 116 -5.98 7.87 -3.25
N PHE A 117 -5.27 8.80 -2.60
CA PHE A 117 -3.84 8.69 -2.35
C PHE A 117 -3.60 8.14 -0.95
N GLY A 118 -2.84 7.04 -0.86
CA GLY A 118 -2.69 6.25 0.35
C GLY A 118 -2.27 7.06 1.57
N TYR A 119 -1.32 7.98 1.39
CA TYR A 119 -0.80 8.81 2.47
C TYR A 119 -1.82 9.83 3.04
N ASN A 120 -2.84 10.22 2.27
CA ASN A 120 -3.92 11.10 2.74
C ASN A 120 -5.02 10.30 3.47
N VAL A 121 -5.41 9.15 2.93
CA VAL A 121 -6.51 8.35 3.51
C VAL A 121 -6.07 7.53 4.72
N PHE A 122 -4.87 6.95 4.70
CA PHE A 122 -4.40 6.02 5.73
C PHE A 122 -4.43 6.57 7.16
N PRO A 123 -4.03 7.84 7.44
CA PRO A 123 -4.13 8.41 8.79
C PRO A 123 -5.56 8.52 9.33
N THR A 124 -6.57 8.47 8.46
CA THR A 124 -7.98 8.64 8.81
C THR A 124 -8.73 7.31 8.99
N LEU A 125 -8.09 6.18 8.64
CA LEU A 125 -8.70 4.86 8.71
C LEU A 125 -8.85 4.38 10.15
N LYS A 126 -10.00 3.78 10.44
CA LYS A 126 -10.28 3.14 11.75
C LYS A 126 -9.82 1.69 11.75
N SER A 127 -10.01 1.00 10.64
CA SER A 127 -9.66 -0.40 10.48
C SER A 127 -8.14 -0.57 10.30
N PRO A 128 -7.51 -1.60 10.90
CA PRO A 128 -6.09 -1.87 10.67
C PRO A 128 -5.85 -2.27 9.21
N VAL A 129 -4.87 -1.65 8.56
CA VAL A 129 -4.45 -1.97 7.20
C VAL A 129 -2.96 -2.30 7.16
N PHE A 130 -2.63 -3.41 6.50
CA PHE A 130 -1.26 -3.75 6.12
C PHE A 130 -1.01 -3.23 4.71
N VAL A 131 0.10 -2.52 4.49
CA VAL A 131 0.47 -1.95 3.20
C VAL A 131 1.66 -2.71 2.65
N VAL A 132 1.52 -3.21 1.43
CA VAL A 132 2.59 -3.78 0.63
C VAL A 132 2.78 -2.85 -0.57
N GLN A 133 3.97 -2.27 -0.73
CA GLN A 133 4.21 -1.31 -1.80
C GLN A 133 5.64 -1.42 -2.29
N TRP A 134 5.80 -1.53 -3.61
CA TRP A 134 7.09 -1.39 -4.26
C TRP A 134 7.56 0.07 -4.19
N LEU A 135 8.81 0.29 -3.77
CA LEU A 135 9.41 1.64 -3.75
C LEU A 135 9.49 2.26 -5.15
N PHE A 136 9.64 1.42 -6.17
CA PHE A 136 9.71 1.80 -7.59
C PHE A 136 8.62 1.03 -8.34
N ASP A 137 7.36 1.38 -8.06
CA ASP A 137 6.18 0.75 -8.64
C ASP A 137 6.04 1.08 -10.13
N GLU A 138 5.84 0.06 -10.98
CA GLU A 138 5.74 0.20 -12.43
C GLU A 138 4.54 1.07 -12.85
N ALA A 139 3.39 0.97 -12.17
CA ALA A 139 2.23 1.77 -12.48
C ALA A 139 2.45 3.24 -12.08
N GLN A 140 3.08 3.50 -10.93
CA GLN A 140 3.46 4.86 -10.54
C GLN A 140 4.45 5.48 -11.54
N LEU A 141 5.50 4.76 -11.93
CA LEU A 141 6.47 5.23 -12.92
C LEU A 141 5.81 5.53 -14.27
N THR A 142 4.88 4.68 -14.70
CA THR A 142 4.10 4.89 -15.92
C THR A 142 3.29 6.18 -15.85
N LEU A 143 2.58 6.42 -14.75
CA LEU A 143 1.80 7.66 -14.53
C LEU A 143 2.70 8.90 -14.42
N ASP A 144 3.93 8.74 -13.94
CA ASP A 144 4.96 9.79 -13.91
C ASP A 144 5.64 10.02 -15.27
N ASN A 145 5.14 9.36 -16.32
CA ASN A 145 5.64 9.43 -17.69
C ASN A 145 7.10 8.96 -17.81
N ILE A 146 7.44 7.94 -17.01
CA ILE A 146 8.70 7.20 -17.08
C ILE A 146 8.37 5.88 -17.75
N HIS A 147 8.57 5.83 -19.07
CA HIS A 147 8.30 4.62 -19.83
C HIS A 147 9.41 3.59 -19.59
N LEU A 148 9.06 2.51 -18.90
CA LEU A 148 9.80 1.27 -19.03
C LEU A 148 9.60 0.79 -20.48
N THR A 149 10.64 0.71 -21.29
CA THR A 149 10.46 0.18 -22.65
C THR A 149 10.12 -1.31 -22.56
N GLY A 150 8.84 -1.64 -22.75
CA GLY A 150 8.28 -2.99 -22.90
C GLY A 150 6.81 -3.08 -22.41
N ARG A 151 6.24 -4.29 -22.34
CA ARG A 151 4.88 -4.61 -21.84
C ARG A 151 4.88 -5.31 -20.47
N PRO A 152 3.93 -5.07 -19.56
CA PRO A 152 3.93 -5.63 -18.20
C PRO A 152 4.24 -7.13 -18.18
N VAL A 153 5.21 -7.53 -17.34
CA VAL A 153 5.55 -8.94 -17.14
C VAL A 153 4.35 -9.62 -16.47
N ASN A 154 3.92 -10.77 -16.97
CA ASN A 154 2.92 -11.58 -16.28
C ASN A 154 3.38 -11.81 -14.83
N GLU A 155 2.58 -11.33 -13.88
CA GLU A 155 2.80 -11.37 -12.43
C GLU A 155 2.84 -12.82 -11.93
N GLY A 156 4.01 -13.44 -12.05
CA GLY A 156 4.36 -14.71 -11.45
C GLY A 156 5.43 -14.53 -10.38
N HIS A 157 5.36 -13.43 -9.62
CA HIS A 157 6.29 -13.19 -8.52
C HIS A 157 5.88 -14.05 -7.33
N ASP A 158 6.79 -14.91 -6.88
CA ASP A 158 6.56 -15.61 -5.62
C ASP A 158 6.77 -14.62 -4.47
N TRP A 159 5.68 -14.02 -4.01
CA TRP A 159 5.63 -13.15 -2.85
C TRP A 159 6.19 -13.79 -1.57
N MET A 160 6.36 -15.11 -1.57
CA MET A 160 6.95 -15.87 -0.46
C MET A 160 8.47 -15.69 -0.37
N ASP A 161 9.13 -15.37 -1.48
CA ASP A 161 10.59 -15.29 -1.56
C ASP A 161 11.15 -13.89 -1.28
N ILE A 162 10.33 -12.85 -1.42
CA ILE A 162 10.73 -11.47 -1.18
C ILE A 162 10.94 -11.23 0.32
N GLN A 163 12.07 -10.61 0.67
CA GLN A 163 12.45 -10.31 2.04
C GLN A 163 12.91 -8.86 2.18
N VAL A 164 12.40 -8.17 3.19
CA VAL A 164 12.87 -6.83 3.57
C VAL A 164 13.58 -6.94 4.91
N LYS A 165 14.86 -6.55 4.96
CA LYS A 165 15.70 -6.67 6.16
C LYS A 165 15.67 -8.09 6.76
N GLY A 166 15.73 -9.12 5.90
CA GLY A 166 15.70 -10.53 6.27
C GLY A 166 14.34 -11.05 6.79
N THR A 167 13.27 -10.28 6.61
CA THR A 167 11.90 -10.68 7.00
C THR A 167 11.04 -10.88 5.75
N SER A 168 10.49 -12.09 5.57
CA SER A 168 9.56 -12.39 4.48
C SER A 168 8.17 -11.81 4.70
N LEU A 169 7.39 -11.64 3.62
CA LEU A 169 6.01 -11.15 3.71
C LEU A 169 5.12 -12.02 4.63
N PRO A 170 5.12 -13.38 4.55
CA PRO A 170 4.37 -14.21 5.49
C PRO A 170 4.75 -13.97 6.95
N ARG A 171 6.05 -13.77 7.23
CA ARG A 171 6.53 -13.47 8.59
C ARG A 171 6.04 -12.11 9.06
N ALA A 172 6.09 -11.09 8.20
CA ALA A 172 5.62 -9.75 8.51
C ALA A 172 4.10 -9.74 8.79
N LEU A 173 3.30 -10.43 7.97
CA LEU A 173 1.85 -10.56 8.16
C LEU A 173 1.51 -11.29 9.47
N HIS A 174 2.23 -12.37 9.79
CA HIS A 174 2.07 -13.07 11.07
C HIS A 174 2.37 -12.15 12.26
N CYS A 175 3.47 -11.38 12.18
CA CYS A 175 3.82 -10.41 13.21
C CYS A 175 2.78 -9.32 13.39
N TRP A 176 2.25 -8.81 12.28
CA TRP A 176 1.19 -7.81 12.28
C TRP A 176 -0.10 -8.37 12.91
N ASP A 177 -0.58 -9.54 12.50
CA ASP A 177 -1.77 -10.16 13.08
C ASP A 177 -1.62 -10.35 14.60
N ARG A 178 -0.49 -10.92 15.03
CA ARG A 178 -0.20 -11.11 16.45
C ARG A 178 -0.20 -9.79 17.23
N SER A 179 0.39 -8.73 16.67
CA SER A 179 0.38 -7.40 17.32
C SER A 179 -1.04 -6.85 17.53
N LEU A 180 -1.96 -7.15 16.62
CA LEU A 180 -3.36 -6.77 16.74
C LEU A 180 -4.11 -7.63 17.77
N GLN A 181 -3.75 -8.91 17.91
CA GLN A 181 -4.32 -9.77 18.95
C GLN A 181 -3.87 -9.34 20.35
N ASP A 182 -2.59 -9.00 20.53
CA ASP A 182 -2.04 -8.52 21.81
C ASP A 182 -2.70 -7.20 22.26
N GLN A 183 -3.04 -6.31 21.32
CA GLN A 183 -3.80 -5.08 21.60
C GLN A 183 -5.23 -5.36 22.11
N ILE A 184 -5.86 -6.44 21.65
CA ILE A 184 -7.19 -6.84 22.13
C ILE A 184 -7.10 -7.36 23.56
N HIS A 185 -6.12 -8.24 23.85
CA HIS A 185 -5.96 -8.84 25.18
C HIS A 185 -5.57 -7.81 26.26
N SER A 186 -4.73 -6.83 25.93
CA SER A 186 -4.34 -5.75 26.83
C SER A 186 -5.50 -4.79 27.16
N ASN A 187 -6.35 -4.45 26.18
CA ASN A 187 -7.55 -3.65 26.43
C ASN A 187 -8.62 -4.39 27.24
N GLY A 188 -8.68 -5.73 27.16
CA GLY A 188 -9.59 -6.56 27.95
C GLY A 188 -9.22 -6.66 29.43
N SER A 189 -7.92 -6.70 29.75
CA SER A 189 -7.43 -6.85 31.13
C SER A 189 -7.53 -5.56 31.96
N ASN A 190 -7.59 -4.39 31.32
CA ASN A 190 -7.85 -3.11 32.01
C ASN A 190 -9.32 -2.86 32.38
N ARG A 191 -10.28 -3.67 31.91
CA ARG A 191 -11.70 -3.52 32.28
C ARG A 191 -12.05 -4.02 33.68
N HIS A 192 -11.17 -4.77 34.34
CA HIS A 192 -11.41 -5.30 35.70
C HIS A 192 -10.83 -4.48 36.85
N ARG A 193 -10.24 -3.29 36.59
CA ARG A 193 -9.57 -2.50 37.65
C ARG A 193 -10.09 -1.09 37.91
N HIS A 194 -11.13 -0.62 37.22
CA HIS A 194 -11.64 0.74 37.42
C HIS A 194 -13.09 0.78 37.94
N ARG A 195 -13.24 0.43 39.22
CA ARG A 195 -14.22 1.06 40.11
C ARG A 195 -13.39 1.83 41.15
N HIS A 196 -13.09 3.10 40.89
CA HIS A 196 -12.94 4.20 41.85
C HIS A 196 -12.52 5.48 41.10
N HIS A 197 -13.13 6.60 41.49
CA HIS A 197 -13.09 7.94 40.88
C HIS A 197 -11.68 8.54 40.70
N HIS A 198 -11.47 9.31 39.62
CA HIS A 198 -11.30 10.78 39.66
C HIS A 198 -11.14 11.39 38.26
N HIS A 199 -11.70 12.59 38.08
CA HIS A 199 -11.56 13.45 36.92
C HIS A 199 -10.11 13.93 36.78
N HIS A 200 -9.44 13.60 35.68
CA HIS A 200 -8.34 14.39 35.13
C HIS A 200 -8.27 14.23 33.61
N GLN A 201 -8.27 15.37 32.93
CA GLN A 201 -8.18 15.50 31.48
C GLN A 201 -6.69 15.40 31.12
N HIS A 202 -6.26 14.25 30.58
CA HIS A 202 -4.93 14.07 30.03
C HIS A 202 -5.01 13.66 28.56
N HIS A 203 -4.24 14.36 27.73
CA HIS A 203 -4.05 14.08 26.32
C HIS A 203 -3.66 12.60 26.11
N HIS A 204 -4.48 11.87 25.34
CA HIS A 204 -4.23 10.48 24.97
C HIS A 204 -3.06 10.37 23.98
N HIS A 205 -1.83 10.26 24.49
CA HIS A 205 -0.80 9.53 23.76
C HIS A 205 -1.13 8.04 23.86
N LYS A 206 -1.62 7.45 22.76
CA LYS A 206 -1.79 6.00 22.61
C LYS A 206 -0.41 5.33 22.81
N HIS A 207 -0.15 4.81 24.01
CA HIS A 207 0.99 3.93 24.26
C HIS A 207 0.79 2.66 23.42
N ARG A 208 1.46 2.59 22.26
CA ARG A 208 1.61 1.35 21.51
C ARG A 208 2.49 0.41 22.34
N THR A 209 1.98 -0.78 22.66
CA THR A 209 2.80 -1.85 23.23
C THR A 209 4.00 -2.08 22.31
N PRO A 210 5.23 -2.19 22.87
CA PRO A 210 6.42 -2.48 22.06
C PRO A 210 6.19 -3.77 21.25
N PRO A 211 6.63 -3.82 19.98
CA PRO A 211 6.57 -5.06 19.20
C PRO A 211 7.25 -6.17 20.00
N ALA A 212 6.66 -7.37 20.00
CA ALA A 212 7.31 -8.52 20.59
C ALA A 212 8.72 -8.69 19.99
N ARG A 213 9.73 -8.96 20.83
CA ARG A 213 11.12 -9.17 20.39
C ARG A 213 11.13 -10.14 19.19
N GLY A 214 11.70 -9.71 18.06
CA GLY A 214 11.77 -10.51 16.83
C GLY A 214 10.52 -10.47 15.93
N CYS A 215 9.61 -9.49 16.11
CA CYS A 215 8.50 -9.23 15.19
C CYS A 215 8.50 -7.76 14.70
N PRO A 216 9.23 -7.43 13.62
CA PRO A 216 9.18 -6.09 13.05
C PRO A 216 7.82 -5.84 12.40
N LEU A 217 7.30 -4.62 12.57
CA LEU A 217 6.01 -4.17 12.00
C LEU A 217 6.18 -3.10 10.91
N HIS A 218 7.39 -2.56 10.76
CA HIS A 218 7.70 -1.52 9.80
C HIS A 218 8.98 -1.91 9.06
N LEU A 219 8.80 -2.39 7.84
CA LEU A 219 9.84 -2.95 6.99
C LEU A 219 9.86 -2.15 5.70
N ILE A 220 10.86 -1.28 5.57
CA ILE A 220 11.11 -0.51 4.34
C ILE A 220 12.59 -0.68 4.03
N ASP A 221 12.89 -1.06 2.78
CA ASP A 221 14.25 -1.05 2.27
C ASP A 221 14.84 0.35 2.34
N SER A 222 16.15 0.45 2.53
CA SER A 222 16.84 1.72 2.74
C SER A 222 17.75 2.09 1.57
N CYS A 223 17.68 1.33 0.47
CA CYS A 223 18.49 1.56 -0.70
C CYS A 223 17.86 2.61 -1.61
N PRO A 224 18.67 3.39 -2.35
CA PRO A 224 18.16 4.45 -3.22
C PRO A 224 17.89 3.97 -4.67
N TRP A 225 18.14 2.70 -4.99
CA TRP A 225 18.10 2.21 -6.38
C TRP A 225 17.12 1.04 -6.55
N PRO A 226 16.43 0.94 -7.71
CA PRO A 226 15.62 -0.23 -8.06
C PRO A 226 16.46 -1.51 -8.03
N HIS A 227 15.86 -2.63 -7.63
CA HIS A 227 16.50 -3.95 -7.57
C HIS A 227 17.79 -4.04 -6.73
N CYS A 228 18.00 -3.11 -5.79
CA CYS A 228 19.09 -3.21 -4.82
C CYS A 228 18.97 -4.46 -3.91
N ASN A 229 17.73 -4.92 -3.69
CA ASN A 229 17.42 -5.97 -2.74
C ASN A 229 17.61 -7.31 -3.48
N PRO A 230 18.51 -8.18 -2.99
CA PRO A 230 18.82 -9.43 -3.68
C PRO A 230 17.65 -10.43 -3.73
N SER A 231 16.60 -10.20 -2.94
CA SER A 231 15.35 -10.98 -2.99
C SER A 231 14.30 -10.40 -3.94
N CYS A 232 14.59 -9.28 -4.61
CA CYS A 232 13.72 -8.77 -5.65
C CYS A 232 13.57 -9.82 -6.77
N PRO A 233 12.37 -9.98 -7.34
CA PRO A 233 12.19 -10.87 -8.47
C PRO A 233 13.09 -10.49 -9.64
N THR A 234 13.44 -11.46 -10.48
CA THR A 234 14.28 -11.18 -11.65
C THR A 234 13.56 -10.27 -12.63
N ILE A 235 14.25 -9.25 -13.13
CA ILE A 235 13.74 -8.40 -14.18
C ILE A 235 13.73 -9.21 -15.47
N ARG A 236 12.61 -9.23 -16.19
CA ARG A 236 12.50 -9.89 -17.49
C ARG A 236 12.17 -8.89 -18.57
N ASP A 237 12.88 -9.01 -19.70
CA ASP A 237 12.56 -8.31 -20.93
C ASP A 237 11.17 -8.73 -21.36
N GLN A 238 10.38 -7.73 -21.69
CA GLN A 238 8.95 -7.88 -21.87
C GLN A 238 8.58 -8.45 -23.24
N LEU A 239 9.48 -8.36 -24.24
CA LEU A 239 9.29 -8.89 -25.60
C LEU A 239 9.77 -10.33 -25.72
N THR A 240 10.88 -10.64 -25.06
CA THR A 240 11.61 -11.91 -25.22
C THR A 240 11.45 -12.83 -24.02
N GLY A 241 11.00 -12.33 -22.87
CA GLY A 241 10.95 -13.07 -21.60
C GLY A 241 12.33 -13.35 -21.00
N GLN A 242 13.41 -12.87 -21.63
CA GLN A 242 14.77 -13.08 -21.18
C GLN A 242 15.06 -12.27 -19.92
N GLU A 243 15.89 -12.80 -19.04
CA GLU A 243 16.32 -12.07 -17.85
C GLU A 243 17.18 -10.86 -18.24
N MET A 244 16.91 -9.74 -17.59
CA MET A 244 17.67 -8.50 -17.76
C MET A 244 18.43 -8.18 -16.48
N SER A 245 19.65 -7.68 -16.65
CA SER A 245 20.40 -7.05 -15.56
C SER A 245 19.75 -5.72 -15.15
N VAL A 246 20.01 -5.30 -13.91
CA VAL A 246 19.58 -4.00 -13.37
C VAL A 246 20.05 -2.84 -14.25
N ILE A 247 21.26 -2.92 -14.81
CA ILE A 247 21.78 -1.89 -15.73
C ILE A 247 20.99 -1.87 -17.03
N GLN A 248 20.66 -3.03 -17.61
CA GLN A 248 19.83 -3.08 -18.81
C GLN A 248 18.46 -2.46 -18.55
N PHE A 249 17.84 -2.84 -17.43
CA PHE A 249 16.57 -2.24 -16.99
C PHE A 249 16.67 -0.73 -16.81
N LEU A 250 17.66 -0.23 -16.07
CA LEU A 250 17.89 1.19 -15.88
C LEU A 250 18.09 1.92 -17.21
N LYS A 251 18.92 1.38 -18.12
CA LYS A 251 19.11 1.97 -19.45
C LYS A 251 17.82 2.02 -20.26
N HIS A 252 16.95 1.01 -20.14
CA HIS A 252 15.61 1.02 -20.71
C HIS A 252 14.71 2.10 -20.10
N MET A 253 14.93 2.51 -18.86
CA MET A 253 14.26 3.65 -18.19
C MET A 253 14.88 5.02 -18.55
N GLY A 254 15.76 5.09 -19.55
CA GLY A 254 16.47 6.33 -19.90
C GLY A 254 17.55 6.71 -18.89
N PHE A 255 17.96 5.78 -18.01
CA PHE A 255 19.07 5.99 -17.09
C PHE A 255 20.37 6.10 -17.87
N ASP A 256 20.99 7.27 -17.77
CA ASP A 256 22.33 7.52 -18.25
C ASP A 256 23.27 7.54 -17.04
N VAL A 257 24.13 6.52 -16.96
CA VAL A 257 25.12 6.36 -15.88
C VAL A 257 25.95 7.63 -15.71
N GLN A 258 26.37 8.27 -16.81
CA GLN A 258 27.24 9.44 -16.76
C GLN A 258 26.49 10.64 -16.19
N LYS A 259 25.27 10.89 -16.69
CA LYS A 259 24.44 12.00 -16.18
C LYS A 259 24.06 11.81 -14.71
N MET A 260 23.70 10.58 -14.32
CA MET A 260 23.29 10.26 -12.95
C MET A 260 24.47 10.30 -11.98
N ALA A 261 25.64 9.80 -12.38
CA ALA A 261 26.86 9.93 -11.61
C ALA A 261 27.20 11.40 -11.37
N GLN A 262 27.07 12.24 -12.40
CA GLN A 262 27.29 13.68 -12.28
C GLN A 262 26.27 14.38 -11.36
N GLN A 263 24.98 14.04 -11.46
CA GLN A 263 23.93 14.58 -10.59
C GLN A 263 24.10 14.19 -9.11
N GLN A 264 24.59 12.98 -8.86
CA GLN A 264 24.85 12.46 -7.51
C GLN A 264 26.25 12.81 -6.99
N GLY A 265 27.07 13.53 -7.77
CA GLY A 265 28.46 13.83 -7.40
C GLY A 265 29.32 12.58 -7.19
N MET A 266 29.06 11.53 -7.96
CA MET A 266 29.69 10.21 -7.86
C MET A 266 30.53 9.89 -9.11
N ASP A 267 31.54 9.05 -8.94
CA ASP A 267 32.27 8.47 -10.08
C ASP A 267 31.37 7.48 -10.86
N PRO A 268 31.35 7.53 -12.21
CA PRO A 268 30.52 6.63 -13.02
C PRO A 268 30.84 5.14 -12.85
N ASN A 269 32.12 4.78 -12.66
CA ASN A 269 32.50 3.37 -12.46
C ASN A 269 32.09 2.89 -11.06
N LYS A 270 32.15 3.76 -10.06
CA LYS A 270 31.58 3.50 -8.73
C LYS A 270 30.08 3.27 -8.81
N LEU A 271 29.34 4.11 -9.54
CA LEU A 271 27.90 3.94 -9.74
C LEU A 271 27.57 2.63 -10.46
N LEU A 272 28.31 2.29 -11.53
CA LEU A 272 28.19 1.00 -12.22
C LEU A 272 28.45 -0.19 -11.29
N GLY A 273 29.44 -0.08 -10.40
CA GLY A 273 29.72 -1.09 -9.39
C GLY A 273 28.55 -1.30 -8.42
N MET A 274 27.93 -0.21 -7.94
CA MET A 274 26.77 -0.28 -7.05
C MET A 274 25.57 -0.93 -7.73
N LEU A 275 25.33 -0.61 -9.02
CA LEU A 275 24.22 -1.18 -9.80
C LEU A 275 24.41 -2.67 -10.11
N ASN A 276 25.66 -3.13 -10.23
CA ASN A 276 25.97 -4.55 -10.44
C ASN A 276 25.94 -5.37 -9.14
N ASN A 277 26.30 -4.76 -8.01
CA ASN A 277 26.49 -5.48 -6.74
C ASN A 277 25.38 -5.22 -5.71
N GLY A 278 24.38 -4.38 -6.03
CA GLY A 278 23.26 -4.06 -5.14
C GLY A 278 23.65 -3.31 -3.85
N SER A 279 24.88 -2.76 -3.78
CA SER A 279 25.48 -2.14 -2.58
C SER A 279 26.13 -0.81 -2.90
#